data_AF-A0A063YX43-F1
#
_entry.id   AF-A0A063YX43-F1
#
_cell.length_a   1.000
_cell.length_b   1.000
_cell.length_c   1.000
_cell.angle_alpha   90.00
_cell.angle_beta   90.00
_cell.angle_gamma   90.00
#
_symmetry.space_group_name_H-M   'P 1'
#
loop_
_entity.id
_entity.type
_entity.pdbx_description
1 polymer ?
#
loop_
_entity_poly.entity_id
_entity_poly.type
_entity_poly.pdbx_seq_one_letter_code
_entity_poly.pdbx_strand_id
1 'polypeptide(L)'
;MTKLVLTPVDTFFFKNHHATQAGEATVMESIFPPRPNTIYGALRAAYIYAYSTFDDFTRGSDEQVRRWMGTPTERGQFCLHYCTLVKEDVLFFPLPFDYQVIEEEKSLKAYPLRLVKDRKPSSSASMWRLASSRRDKTKSPQHYYVPMEEWKQALLENKPISSLCSLSSFIAREDKVGIQLDTSSRTAQKGLLYRVAKGRFVDGASLVAYIGDGPDFSDVKWARIGGENRPWSVRQQPEMLRIWNPDEKKRIEQDIERTRLAKIIFLSPAIFANGSRPIAMDGDRWTWPNGAVVTWLAASIGRPELYGGWDIVRHRPKPRKWMVPAGSVIYVKIERDDDLPHVFSALDGVHFTDEGAEEGFGFAVITSAKESEEEL
;
A
#
# COMPACT_ATOMS: atom_id res chain seq x y z
N MET A 1 14.52 -8.11 8.98
CA MET A 1 13.90 -6.97 8.27
C MET A 1 14.60 -5.69 8.70
N THR A 2 14.73 -4.75 7.77
CA THR A 2 15.44 -3.49 7.96
C THR A 2 14.49 -2.34 7.65
N LYS A 3 14.50 -1.29 8.47
CA LYS A 3 13.71 -0.08 8.22
C LYS A 3 14.58 0.98 7.56
N LEU A 4 14.10 1.54 6.46
CA LEU A 4 14.67 2.70 5.81
C LEU A 4 13.74 3.89 6.01
N VAL A 5 14.25 4.95 6.64
CA VAL A 5 13.57 6.24 6.73
C VAL A 5 13.94 7.06 5.49
N LEU A 6 12.93 7.48 4.74
CA LEU A 6 13.05 8.22 3.49
C LEU A 6 12.54 9.64 3.70
N THR A 7 13.44 10.62 3.61
CA THR A 7 13.12 12.04 3.81
C THR A 7 13.52 12.84 2.58
N PRO A 8 12.59 13.55 1.93
CA PRO A 8 12.92 14.40 0.79
C PRO A 8 13.74 15.60 1.24
N VAL A 9 14.67 16.07 0.41
CA VAL A 9 15.45 17.29 0.71
C VAL A 9 14.59 18.56 0.63
N ASP A 10 13.54 18.52 -0.18
CA ASP A 10 12.62 19.65 -0.43
C ASP A 10 11.21 19.08 -0.79
N THR A 11 10.44 19.77 -1.61
CA THR A 11 9.22 19.25 -2.24
C THR A 11 9.48 17.99 -3.06
N PHE A 12 8.47 17.14 -3.19
CA PHE A 12 8.49 15.94 -4.03
C PHE A 12 7.22 15.85 -4.88
N PHE A 13 7.28 15.03 -5.93
CA PHE A 13 6.18 14.85 -6.85
C PHE A 13 6.14 13.41 -7.36
N PHE A 14 4.96 12.80 -7.39
CA PHE A 14 4.75 11.46 -7.91
C PHE A 14 3.73 11.53 -9.03
N LYS A 15 4.21 11.34 -10.25
CA LYS A 15 3.40 11.54 -11.45
C LYS A 15 2.25 10.54 -11.50
N ASN A 16 1.06 11.05 -11.80
CA ASN A 16 -0.13 10.24 -12.06
C ASN A 16 -0.11 9.65 -13.48
N HIS A 17 -1.25 9.10 -13.92
CA HIS A 17 -1.38 8.43 -15.22
C HIS A 17 -1.65 9.39 -16.39
N HIS A 18 -1.78 10.69 -16.14
CA HIS A 18 -2.05 11.66 -17.20
C HIS A 18 -0.82 11.87 -18.09
N ALA A 19 -1.05 12.07 -19.38
CA ALA A 19 -0.03 12.49 -20.32
C ALA A 19 0.52 13.87 -19.89
N THR A 20 1.83 14.06 -20.05
CA THR A 20 2.52 15.30 -19.65
C THR A 20 3.39 15.80 -20.79
N GLN A 21 2.90 15.67 -22.02
CA GLN A 21 3.54 16.36 -23.14
C GLN A 21 3.32 17.86 -22.94
N ALA A 22 4.39 18.62 -23.09
CA ALA A 22 4.33 20.06 -22.95
C ALA A 22 3.37 20.62 -24.00
N GLY A 23 2.32 21.33 -23.57
CA GLY A 23 1.25 21.84 -24.44
C GLY A 23 -0.11 21.13 -24.33
N GLU A 24 -0.23 19.98 -23.66
CA GLU A 24 -1.51 19.26 -23.52
C GLU A 24 -2.22 19.54 -22.19
N ALA A 25 -1.62 19.14 -21.07
CA ALA A 25 -2.21 19.27 -19.74
C ALA A 25 -1.51 20.37 -18.93
N THR A 26 -2.27 21.37 -18.47
CA THR A 26 -1.75 22.54 -17.75
C THR A 26 -1.62 22.33 -16.24
N VAL A 27 -2.23 21.26 -15.67
CA VAL A 27 -2.20 20.95 -14.23
C VAL A 27 -1.85 19.48 -14.02
N MET A 28 -0.81 19.23 -13.24
CA MET A 28 -0.37 17.89 -12.84
C MET A 28 -0.57 17.68 -11.34
N GLU A 29 -1.39 16.69 -10.99
CA GLU A 29 -1.60 16.27 -9.60
C GLU A 29 -0.68 15.11 -9.23
N SER A 30 -0.18 15.15 -7.99
CA SER A 30 0.67 14.08 -7.44
C SER A 30 -0.18 12.96 -6.85
N ILE A 31 0.23 11.70 -7.06
CA ILE A 31 -0.35 10.55 -6.34
C ILE A 31 0.46 10.31 -5.07
N PHE A 32 -0.20 10.27 -3.92
CA PHE A 32 0.47 9.92 -2.67
C PHE A 32 -0.46 9.10 -1.76
N PRO A 33 0.03 8.09 -1.01
CA PRO A 33 1.38 7.54 -0.98
C PRO A 33 1.82 7.01 -2.35
N PRO A 34 3.13 6.96 -2.63
CA PRO A 34 3.60 6.42 -3.90
C PRO A 34 3.30 4.93 -3.99
N ARG A 35 3.14 4.43 -5.22
CA ARG A 35 3.00 3.00 -5.45
C ARG A 35 4.27 2.26 -4.98
N PRO A 36 4.15 1.06 -4.39
CA PRO A 36 5.29 0.29 -3.90
C PRO A 36 6.43 0.14 -4.93
N ASN A 37 6.10 -0.11 -6.19
CA ASN A 37 7.08 -0.21 -7.28
C ASN A 37 7.96 1.02 -7.50
N THR A 38 7.48 2.22 -7.14
CA THR A 38 8.23 3.46 -7.28
C THR A 38 9.34 3.53 -6.23
N ILE A 39 9.03 3.12 -5.00
CA ILE A 39 10.01 3.03 -3.90
C ILE A 39 10.99 1.90 -4.17
N TYR A 40 10.48 0.72 -4.54
CA TYR A 40 11.30 -0.42 -4.92
C TYR A 40 12.31 -0.06 -6.03
N GLY A 41 11.86 0.55 -7.12
CA GLY A 41 12.72 0.95 -8.23
C GLY A 41 13.74 2.02 -7.85
N ALA A 42 13.34 3.00 -7.03
CA ALA A 42 14.24 4.06 -6.58
C ALA A 42 15.33 3.56 -5.64
N LEU A 43 14.99 2.66 -4.70
CA LEU A 43 15.96 2.02 -3.81
C LEU A 43 16.92 1.12 -4.60
N ARG A 44 16.42 0.37 -5.59
CA ARG A 44 17.29 -0.40 -6.49
C ARG A 44 18.29 0.48 -7.22
N ALA A 45 17.82 1.57 -7.83
CA ALA A 45 18.67 2.51 -8.53
C ALA A 45 19.70 3.17 -7.60
N ALA A 46 19.29 3.56 -6.39
CA ALA A 46 20.17 4.16 -5.39
C ALA A 46 21.29 3.20 -4.97
N TYR A 47 20.96 1.92 -4.76
CA TYR A 47 21.93 0.89 -4.43
C TYR A 47 22.92 0.65 -5.58
N ILE A 48 22.42 0.54 -6.82
CA ILE A 48 23.28 0.41 -8.01
C ILE A 48 24.27 1.58 -8.08
N TYR A 49 23.81 2.82 -7.88
CA TYR A 49 24.68 4.00 -7.92
C TYR A 49 25.73 4.05 -6.80
N ALA A 50 25.42 3.49 -5.63
CA ALA A 50 26.34 3.52 -4.50
C ALA A 50 27.50 2.54 -4.65
N TYR A 51 27.28 1.41 -5.33
CA TYR A 51 28.25 0.31 -5.40
C TYR A 51 28.76 0.02 -6.82
N SER A 52 28.12 0.56 -7.86
CA SER A 52 28.45 0.25 -9.25
C SER A 52 27.96 1.34 -10.21
N THR A 53 27.89 1.02 -11.51
CA THR A 53 27.33 1.88 -12.55
C THR A 53 26.14 1.20 -13.24
N PHE A 54 25.29 1.97 -13.92
CA PHE A 54 24.22 1.38 -14.73
C PHE A 54 24.73 0.58 -15.93
N ASP A 55 25.91 0.92 -16.45
CA ASP A 55 26.55 0.17 -17.53
C ASP A 55 26.99 -1.21 -17.03
N ASP A 56 27.59 -1.27 -15.84
CA ASP A 56 27.98 -2.54 -15.20
C ASP A 56 26.77 -3.37 -14.78
N PHE A 57 25.72 -2.73 -14.24
CA PHE A 57 24.45 -3.39 -13.98
C PHE A 57 23.84 -4.02 -15.25
N THR A 58 23.92 -3.30 -16.38
CA THR A 58 23.40 -3.78 -17.67
C THR A 58 24.18 -4.99 -18.16
N ARG A 59 25.50 -5.01 -17.97
CA ARG A 59 26.38 -6.15 -18.29
C ARG A 59 26.31 -7.28 -17.26
N GLY A 60 25.78 -7.02 -16.06
CA GLY A 60 25.77 -7.96 -14.94
C GLY A 60 27.18 -8.27 -14.39
N SER A 61 28.12 -7.33 -14.51
CA SER A 61 29.55 -7.55 -14.16
C SER A 61 29.83 -7.50 -12.65
N ASP A 62 29.01 -6.78 -11.88
CA ASP A 62 29.14 -6.70 -10.42
C ASP A 62 28.30 -7.79 -9.75
N GLU A 63 28.94 -8.74 -9.07
CA GLU A 63 28.26 -9.89 -8.46
C GLU A 63 27.29 -9.50 -7.34
N GLN A 64 27.65 -8.51 -6.52
CA GLN A 64 26.84 -8.08 -5.38
C GLN A 64 25.60 -7.33 -5.85
N VAL A 65 25.77 -6.41 -6.79
CA VAL A 65 24.67 -5.70 -7.44
C VAL A 65 23.79 -6.69 -8.21
N ARG A 66 24.37 -7.63 -8.97
CA ARG A 66 23.60 -8.64 -9.69
C ARG A 66 22.77 -9.52 -8.76
N ARG A 67 23.34 -9.96 -7.63
CA ARG A 67 22.63 -10.76 -6.63
C ARG A 67 21.40 -10.05 -6.09
N TRP A 68 21.55 -8.81 -5.66
CA TRP A 68 20.49 -8.08 -4.96
C TRP A 68 19.55 -7.35 -5.90
N MET A 69 20.10 -6.67 -6.90
CA MET A 69 19.36 -5.82 -7.82
C MET A 69 18.99 -6.53 -9.11
N GLY A 70 19.56 -7.69 -9.41
CA GLY A 70 19.29 -8.45 -10.63
C GLY A 70 20.01 -7.87 -11.85
N THR A 71 19.42 -8.05 -13.02
CA THR A 71 19.85 -7.51 -14.31
C THR A 71 18.65 -6.84 -15.01
N PRO A 72 18.82 -6.27 -16.21
CA PRO A 72 17.69 -5.79 -17.01
C PRO A 72 16.63 -6.85 -17.34
N THR A 73 17.00 -8.13 -17.35
CA THR A 73 16.11 -9.25 -17.73
C THR A 73 15.77 -10.19 -16.59
N GLU A 74 16.56 -10.19 -15.51
CA GLU A 74 16.38 -11.09 -14.37
C GLU A 74 16.19 -10.30 -13.08
N ARG A 75 15.29 -10.76 -12.21
CA ARG A 75 15.07 -10.15 -10.90
C ARG A 75 16.15 -10.57 -9.91
N GLY A 76 16.56 -9.64 -9.05
CA GLY A 76 17.45 -9.91 -7.93
C GLY A 76 16.69 -10.33 -6.67
N GLN A 77 17.43 -10.56 -5.58
CA GLN A 77 16.90 -11.01 -4.29
C GLN A 77 16.31 -9.89 -3.42
N PHE A 78 16.45 -8.62 -3.80
CA PHE A 78 15.89 -7.51 -3.03
C PHE A 78 14.36 -7.51 -3.07
N CYS A 79 13.75 -7.47 -1.88
CA CYS A 79 12.32 -7.46 -1.64
C CYS A 79 11.93 -6.26 -0.76
N LEU A 80 11.14 -5.34 -1.31
CA LEU A 80 10.45 -4.34 -0.52
C LEU A 80 9.25 -5.01 0.15
N HIS A 81 9.22 -5.03 1.48
CA HIS A 81 8.15 -5.69 2.22
C HIS A 81 6.93 -4.78 2.39
N TYR A 82 7.14 -3.56 2.89
CA TYR A 82 6.05 -2.61 3.10
C TYR A 82 6.54 -1.17 3.09
N CYS A 83 5.69 -0.24 2.66
CA CYS A 83 5.97 1.18 2.70
C CYS A 83 4.80 1.91 3.36
N THR A 84 5.09 2.79 4.33
CA THR A 84 4.05 3.49 5.08
C THR A 84 4.48 4.85 5.59
N LEU A 85 3.53 5.59 6.16
CA LEU A 85 3.74 6.91 6.74
C LEU A 85 4.07 6.78 8.22
N VAL A 86 5.03 7.61 8.63
CA VAL A 86 5.34 7.85 10.03
C VAL A 86 5.16 9.33 10.32
N LYS A 87 4.58 9.65 11.47
CA LYS A 87 4.58 11.00 12.02
C LYS A 87 4.89 10.93 13.51
N GLU A 88 5.88 11.69 13.97
CA GLU A 88 6.30 11.71 15.39
C GLU A 88 6.59 10.29 15.90
N ASP A 89 7.32 9.50 15.10
CA ASP A 89 7.66 8.09 15.34
C ASP A 89 6.47 7.11 15.42
N VAL A 90 5.25 7.56 15.16
CA VAL A 90 4.04 6.73 15.08
C VAL A 90 3.78 6.29 13.65
N LEU A 91 3.58 4.98 13.45
CA LEU A 91 3.15 4.39 12.18
C LEU A 91 1.67 4.64 11.93
N PHE A 92 1.31 4.93 10.68
CA PHE A 92 -0.07 5.16 10.26
C PHE A 92 -0.48 4.18 9.17
N PHE A 93 -1.59 3.47 9.38
CA PHE A 93 -2.11 2.48 8.43
C PHE A 93 -3.37 2.98 7.74
N PRO A 94 -3.64 2.54 6.49
CA PRO A 94 -4.89 2.87 5.83
C PRO A 94 -6.08 2.39 6.66
N LEU A 95 -7.13 3.21 6.71
CA LEU A 95 -8.40 2.82 7.33
C LEU A 95 -8.94 1.55 6.63
N PRO A 96 -9.25 0.48 7.37
CA PRO A 96 -9.90 -0.69 6.82
C PRO A 96 -11.27 -0.33 6.24
N PHE A 97 -11.57 -0.78 5.02
CA PHE A 97 -12.79 -0.42 4.30
C PHE A 97 -14.03 -1.16 4.80
N ASP A 98 -13.87 -2.12 5.72
CA ASP A 98 -14.96 -2.64 6.53
C ASP A 98 -15.38 -1.68 7.65
N TYR A 99 -14.98 -0.41 7.61
CA TYR A 99 -15.50 0.67 8.46
C TYR A 99 -16.31 1.69 7.65
N GLN A 100 -17.48 2.05 8.17
CA GLN A 100 -18.30 3.15 7.68
C GLN A 100 -17.82 4.47 8.26
N VAL A 101 -17.43 5.43 7.41
CA VAL A 101 -17.02 6.77 7.83
C VAL A 101 -18.23 7.69 7.90
N ILE A 102 -18.47 8.28 9.06
CA ILE A 102 -19.57 9.19 9.36
C ILE A 102 -19.00 10.52 9.83
N GLU A 103 -19.62 11.62 9.42
CA GLU A 103 -19.30 12.96 9.91
C GLU A 103 -20.19 13.31 11.10
N GLU A 104 -19.58 13.55 12.26
CA GLU A 104 -20.23 13.92 13.51
C GLU A 104 -19.63 15.25 14.01
N GLU A 105 -20.44 16.29 14.15
CA GLU A 105 -20.04 17.58 14.76
C GLU A 105 -18.71 18.15 14.23
N LYS A 106 -18.49 18.08 12.91
CA LYS A 106 -17.28 18.49 12.17
C LYS A 106 -16.04 17.62 12.37
N SER A 107 -16.19 16.46 13.00
CA SER A 107 -15.18 15.40 13.06
C SER A 107 -15.63 14.21 12.22
N LEU A 108 -14.67 13.37 11.81
CA LEU A 108 -14.98 12.09 11.19
C LEU A 108 -14.81 10.99 12.23
N LYS A 109 -15.73 10.04 12.23
CA LYS A 109 -15.59 8.78 12.97
C LYS A 109 -15.87 7.61 12.04
N ALA A 110 -15.21 6.50 12.28
CA ALA A 110 -15.33 5.29 11.51
C ALA A 110 -15.89 4.18 12.39
N TYR A 111 -16.98 3.55 11.96
CA TYR A 111 -17.68 2.50 12.69
C TYR A 111 -17.55 1.17 11.96
N PRO A 112 -17.18 0.06 12.64
CA PRO A 112 -16.99 -1.22 11.97
C PRO A 112 -18.32 -1.76 11.43
N LEU A 113 -18.25 -2.34 10.24
CA LEU A 113 -19.31 -3.14 9.64
C LEU A 113 -19.30 -4.54 10.25
N ARG A 114 -20.47 -5.19 10.27
CA ARG A 114 -20.68 -6.52 10.82
C ARG A 114 -20.79 -7.54 9.70
N LEU A 115 -20.08 -8.66 9.79
CA LEU A 115 -20.27 -9.80 8.89
C LEU A 115 -21.56 -10.53 9.28
N VAL A 116 -22.54 -10.53 8.38
CA VAL A 116 -23.85 -11.17 8.60
C VAL A 116 -24.19 -12.10 7.44
N LYS A 117 -24.95 -13.16 7.71
CA LYS A 117 -25.55 -13.98 6.65
C LYS A 117 -26.59 -13.14 5.89
N ASP A 118 -26.48 -13.10 4.57
CA ASP A 118 -27.45 -12.40 3.74
C ASP A 118 -28.68 -13.27 3.53
N ARG A 119 -29.79 -12.89 4.16
CA ARG A 119 -31.10 -13.53 4.01
C ARG A 119 -32.05 -12.72 3.12
N LYS A 120 -31.58 -11.60 2.57
CA LYS A 120 -32.39 -10.69 1.76
C LYS A 120 -32.31 -11.11 0.29
N PRO A 121 -33.39 -10.98 -0.48
CA PRO A 121 -33.34 -11.19 -1.93
C PRO A 121 -32.28 -10.28 -2.55
N SER A 122 -31.29 -10.87 -3.19
CA SER A 122 -30.15 -10.17 -3.79
C SER A 122 -29.82 -10.79 -5.14
N SER A 123 -29.33 -9.97 -6.07
CA SER A 123 -28.73 -10.46 -7.32
C SER A 123 -27.33 -11.03 -7.11
N SER A 124 -26.76 -10.91 -5.91
CA SER A 124 -25.50 -11.54 -5.54
C SER A 124 -25.75 -12.96 -5.04
N ALA A 125 -24.93 -13.90 -5.51
CA ALA A 125 -24.96 -15.29 -5.05
C ALA A 125 -24.29 -15.50 -3.68
N SER A 126 -23.63 -14.47 -3.12
CA SER A 126 -22.96 -14.60 -1.82
C SER A 126 -23.98 -14.73 -0.68
N MET A 127 -23.76 -15.69 0.19
CA MET A 127 -24.52 -15.88 1.44
C MET A 127 -24.12 -14.92 2.55
N TRP A 128 -23.15 -14.02 2.30
CA TRP A 128 -22.57 -13.14 3.31
C TRP A 128 -22.50 -11.70 2.81
N ARG A 129 -22.75 -10.76 3.72
CA ARG A 129 -22.53 -9.34 3.48
C ARG A 129 -22.00 -8.61 4.71
N LEU A 130 -21.47 -7.42 4.48
CA LEU A 130 -21.08 -6.50 5.53
C LEU A 130 -22.22 -5.51 5.78
N ALA A 131 -22.84 -5.60 6.95
CA ALA A 131 -23.96 -4.76 7.38
C ALA A 131 -23.46 -3.62 8.25
N SER A 132 -24.04 -2.42 8.06
CA SER A 132 -23.84 -1.34 9.01
C SER A 132 -24.80 -1.45 10.19
N SER A 133 -24.32 -1.06 11.36
CA SER A 133 -25.15 -0.81 12.55
C SER A 133 -25.80 0.58 12.56
N ARG A 134 -25.54 1.38 11.52
CA ARG A 134 -25.95 2.79 11.43
C ARG A 134 -26.57 3.10 10.07
N ARG A 135 -27.50 4.05 10.04
CA ARG A 135 -28.21 4.50 8.82
C ARG A 135 -27.67 5.82 8.27
N ASP A 136 -26.65 6.39 8.90
CA ASP A 136 -26.05 7.67 8.52
C ASP A 136 -25.41 7.63 7.13
N LYS A 137 -25.30 8.82 6.52
CA LYS A 137 -24.62 8.98 5.23
C LYS A 137 -23.13 8.67 5.38
N THR A 138 -22.66 7.70 4.58
CA THR A 138 -21.25 7.30 4.57
C THR A 138 -20.40 8.22 3.69
N LYS A 139 -19.19 8.54 4.15
CA LYS A 139 -18.10 9.10 3.34
C LYS A 139 -17.17 7.98 2.85
N SER A 140 -16.38 8.27 1.82
CA SER A 140 -15.37 7.31 1.34
C SER A 140 -14.34 7.01 2.44
N PRO A 141 -14.02 5.75 2.73
CA PRO A 141 -12.96 5.39 3.68
C PRO A 141 -11.55 5.48 3.07
N GLN A 142 -11.42 5.58 1.74
CA GLN A 142 -10.12 5.74 1.06
C GLN A 142 -9.41 7.03 1.45
N HIS A 143 -8.07 6.97 1.50
CA HIS A 143 -7.16 8.07 1.82
C HIS A 143 -7.27 8.63 3.25
N TYR A 144 -7.86 7.86 4.17
CA TYR A 144 -7.72 8.06 5.60
C TYR A 144 -6.72 7.08 6.19
N TYR A 145 -5.97 7.56 7.18
CA TYR A 145 -4.94 6.82 7.89
C TYR A 145 -5.19 6.91 9.39
N VAL A 146 -4.81 5.86 10.11
CA VAL A 146 -5.08 5.70 11.54
C VAL A 146 -3.76 5.35 12.25
N PRO A 147 -3.46 5.95 13.42
CA PRO A 147 -2.35 5.52 14.25
C PRO A 147 -2.40 4.02 14.52
N MET A 148 -1.26 3.34 14.40
CA MET A 148 -1.18 1.87 14.49
C MET A 148 -1.83 1.30 15.76
N GLU A 149 -1.64 1.93 16.93
CA GLU A 149 -2.21 1.40 18.18
C GLU A 149 -3.74 1.48 18.24
N GLU A 150 -4.36 2.59 17.81
CA GLU A 150 -5.82 2.69 17.71
C GLU A 150 -6.36 1.74 16.64
N TRP A 151 -5.65 1.62 15.51
CA TRP A 151 -5.99 0.67 14.44
C TRP A 151 -6.05 -0.77 14.97
N LYS A 152 -5.05 -1.20 15.76
CA LYS A 152 -5.01 -2.53 16.38
C LYS A 152 -6.15 -2.74 17.38
N GLN A 153 -6.33 -1.80 18.31
CA GLN A 153 -7.38 -1.87 19.32
C GLN A 153 -8.77 -1.96 18.68
N ALA A 154 -9.03 -1.13 17.68
CA ALA A 154 -10.29 -1.13 16.95
C ALA A 154 -10.58 -2.48 16.28
N LEU A 155 -9.57 -3.13 15.70
CA LEU A 155 -9.74 -4.45 15.09
C LEU A 155 -9.94 -5.58 16.11
N LEU A 156 -9.20 -5.57 17.22
CA LEU A 156 -9.28 -6.60 18.25
C LEU A 156 -10.57 -6.52 19.07
N GLU A 157 -11.11 -5.32 19.24
CA GLU A 157 -12.27 -5.04 20.09
C GLU A 157 -13.53 -4.67 19.30
N ASN A 158 -13.43 -4.59 17.98
CA ASN A 158 -14.51 -4.16 17.07
C ASN A 158 -15.11 -2.81 17.48
N LYS A 159 -14.23 -1.83 17.76
CA LYS A 159 -14.60 -0.49 18.25
C LYS A 159 -14.53 0.58 17.16
N PRO A 160 -15.26 1.70 17.32
CA PRO A 160 -15.11 2.85 16.42
C PRO A 160 -13.71 3.46 16.48
N ILE A 161 -13.27 4.04 15.37
CA ILE A 161 -12.02 4.80 15.22
C ILE A 161 -12.38 6.28 15.10
N SER A 162 -11.70 7.14 15.86
CA SER A 162 -11.91 8.60 15.85
C SER A 162 -10.71 9.37 15.32
N SER A 163 -9.49 8.83 15.40
CA SER A 163 -8.28 9.54 14.92
C SER A 163 -8.03 9.34 13.42
N LEU A 164 -8.98 9.74 12.59
CA LEU A 164 -8.85 9.67 11.14
C LEU A 164 -8.01 10.83 10.60
N CYS A 165 -6.82 10.51 10.09
CA CYS A 165 -5.94 11.47 9.44
C CYS A 165 -6.07 11.39 7.92
N SER A 166 -6.43 12.49 7.26
CA SER A 166 -6.27 12.60 5.80
C SER A 166 -4.81 12.88 5.44
N LEU A 167 -4.48 12.76 4.15
CA LEU A 167 -3.14 13.06 3.63
C LEU A 167 -2.61 14.47 3.98
N SER A 168 -3.49 15.46 4.14
CA SER A 168 -3.09 16.81 4.54
C SER A 168 -2.50 16.88 5.95
N SER A 169 -2.68 15.83 6.77
CA SER A 169 -2.07 15.71 8.10
C SER A 169 -0.57 15.38 8.04
N PHE A 170 -0.10 14.91 6.88
CA PHE A 170 1.28 14.48 6.61
C PHE A 170 1.96 15.37 5.57
N ILE A 171 1.20 15.92 4.62
CA ILE A 171 1.75 16.63 3.46
C ILE A 171 1.06 17.98 3.26
N ALA A 172 1.87 19.03 3.19
CA ALA A 172 1.46 20.32 2.68
C ALA A 172 1.59 20.34 1.13
N ARG A 173 0.59 20.91 0.47
CA ARG A 173 0.59 21.09 -0.99
C ARG A 173 1.27 22.41 -1.35
N GLU A 174 2.23 22.35 -2.28
CA GLU A 174 2.95 23.50 -2.81
C GLU A 174 2.78 23.52 -4.34
N ASP A 175 1.97 24.45 -4.84
CA ASP A 175 1.76 24.60 -6.28
C ASP A 175 2.92 25.39 -6.91
N LYS A 176 3.61 24.78 -7.88
CA LYS A 176 4.68 25.43 -8.65
C LYS A 176 4.25 25.63 -10.10
N VAL A 177 4.41 26.85 -10.59
CA VAL A 177 4.22 27.19 -12.01
C VAL A 177 5.57 27.21 -12.71
N GLY A 178 5.68 26.51 -13.83
CA GLY A 178 6.84 26.47 -14.70
C GLY A 178 6.53 27.02 -16.09
N ILE A 179 7.54 27.61 -16.72
CA ILE A 179 7.51 28.07 -18.11
C ILE A 179 8.72 27.49 -18.84
N GLN A 180 8.56 27.18 -20.13
CA GLN A 180 9.70 26.93 -21.01
C GLN A 180 10.08 28.22 -21.74
N LEU A 181 11.36 28.58 -21.65
CA LEU A 181 11.91 29.74 -22.33
C LEU A 181 12.43 29.35 -23.71
N ASP A 182 12.22 30.21 -24.69
CA ASP A 182 13.04 30.25 -25.89
C ASP A 182 14.41 30.82 -25.50
N THR A 183 15.45 30.01 -25.65
CA THR A 183 16.81 30.36 -25.25
C THR A 183 17.39 31.52 -26.05
N SER A 184 16.93 31.72 -27.29
CA SER A 184 17.40 32.78 -28.17
C SER A 184 16.75 34.13 -27.84
N SER A 185 15.42 34.15 -27.68
CA SER A 185 14.67 35.37 -27.41
C SER A 185 14.51 35.69 -25.93
N ARG A 186 14.84 34.73 -25.03
CA ARG A 186 14.58 34.78 -23.58
C ARG A 186 13.11 35.05 -23.24
N THR A 187 12.20 34.70 -24.12
CA THR A 187 10.74 34.83 -23.91
C THR A 187 10.10 33.49 -23.58
N ALA A 188 8.96 33.50 -22.89
CA ALA A 188 8.19 32.29 -22.65
C ALA A 188 7.59 31.77 -23.95
N GLN A 189 7.78 30.49 -24.24
CA GLN A 189 7.16 29.85 -25.40
C GLN A 189 5.65 29.70 -25.20
N LYS A 190 4.90 30.09 -26.23
CA LYS A 190 3.43 30.03 -26.21
C LYS A 190 2.96 28.58 -26.03
N GLY A 191 2.09 28.34 -25.05
CA GLY A 191 1.54 27.01 -24.75
C GLY A 191 2.37 26.14 -23.80
N LEU A 192 3.56 26.60 -23.37
CA LEU A 192 4.46 25.83 -22.50
C LEU A 192 4.47 26.35 -21.05
N LEU A 193 3.27 26.68 -20.55
CA LEU A 193 3.00 26.96 -19.13
C LEU A 193 2.47 25.68 -18.48
N TYR A 194 3.08 25.25 -17.38
CA TYR A 194 2.59 24.09 -16.64
C TYR A 194 2.56 24.37 -15.14
N ARG A 195 1.57 23.81 -14.44
CA ARG A 195 1.46 23.84 -12.97
C ARG A 195 1.60 22.44 -12.42
N VAL A 196 2.53 22.24 -11.49
CA VAL A 196 2.73 20.97 -10.77
C VAL A 196 2.41 21.20 -9.30
N ALA A 197 1.45 20.43 -8.79
CA ALA A 197 1.15 20.38 -7.36
C ALA A 197 2.13 19.43 -6.67
N LYS A 198 3.09 19.98 -5.92
CA LYS A 198 4.10 19.19 -5.19
C LYS A 198 3.66 18.97 -3.75
N GLY A 199 4.18 17.90 -3.16
CA GLY A 199 4.05 17.62 -1.74
C GLY A 199 5.30 18.04 -0.98
N ARG A 200 5.12 18.53 0.24
CA ARG A 200 6.17 18.72 1.25
C ARG A 200 5.70 18.03 2.52
N PHE A 201 6.53 17.21 3.16
CA PHE A 201 6.15 16.66 4.46
C PHE A 201 6.00 17.79 5.47
N VAL A 202 4.96 17.70 6.30
CA VAL A 202 4.89 18.51 7.52
C VAL A 202 5.94 18.02 8.51
N ASP A 203 6.27 18.86 9.49
CA ASP A 203 7.27 18.51 10.50
C ASP A 203 6.94 17.19 11.20
N GLY A 204 7.98 16.36 11.40
CA GLY A 204 7.86 15.04 12.01
C GLY A 204 7.29 13.95 11.08
N ALA A 205 6.78 14.28 9.89
CA ALA A 205 6.27 13.30 8.93
C ALA A 205 7.37 12.77 7.99
N SER A 206 7.33 11.47 7.71
CA SER A 206 8.24 10.81 6.77
C SER A 206 7.59 9.60 6.12
N LEU A 207 8.24 9.10 5.07
CA LEU A 207 7.94 7.81 4.47
C LEU A 207 8.95 6.79 4.99
N VAL A 208 8.48 5.61 5.40
CA VAL A 208 9.36 4.51 5.81
C VAL A 208 9.13 3.30 4.91
N ALA A 209 10.22 2.62 4.57
CA ALA A 209 10.22 1.39 3.79
C ALA A 209 10.83 0.27 4.62
N TYR A 210 10.10 -0.83 4.77
CA TYR A 210 10.58 -2.06 5.40
C TYR A 210 11.09 -3.00 4.31
N ILE A 211 12.32 -3.48 4.48
CA ILE A 211 12.95 -4.46 3.61
C ILE A 211 12.72 -5.84 4.22
N GLY A 212 12.16 -6.75 3.41
CA GLY A 212 11.99 -8.16 3.77
C GLY A 212 13.34 -8.84 3.73
N ASP A 213 13.80 -9.04 2.50
CA ASP A 213 15.15 -9.51 2.16
C ASP A 213 15.87 -8.43 1.35
N GLY A 214 17.12 -8.15 1.67
CA GLY A 214 17.88 -7.13 0.95
C GLY A 214 19.30 -6.95 1.46
N PRO A 215 20.11 -6.19 0.70
CA PRO A 215 21.46 -5.83 1.14
C PRO A 215 21.41 -4.80 2.28
N ASP A 216 22.58 -4.52 2.85
CA ASP A 216 22.78 -3.37 3.71
C ASP A 216 22.69 -2.07 2.88
N PHE A 217 21.87 -1.12 3.33
CA PHE A 217 21.72 0.21 2.74
C PHE A 217 22.47 1.28 3.54
N SER A 218 23.30 0.90 4.52
CA SER A 218 24.00 1.85 5.40
C SER A 218 24.85 2.87 4.64
N ASP A 219 25.47 2.51 3.51
CA ASP A 219 26.24 3.46 2.69
C ASP A 219 25.40 4.19 1.62
N VAL A 220 24.16 3.76 1.38
CA VAL A 220 23.25 4.41 0.45
C VAL A 220 22.65 5.64 1.14
N LYS A 221 23.27 6.81 0.96
CA LYS A 221 22.82 8.06 1.62
C LYS A 221 21.69 8.78 0.89
N TRP A 222 21.59 8.59 -0.42
CA TRP A 222 20.68 9.35 -1.27
C TRP A 222 19.97 8.43 -2.26
N ALA A 223 18.68 8.69 -2.48
CA ALA A 223 17.88 8.09 -3.54
C ALA A 223 17.17 9.16 -4.34
N ARG A 224 16.95 8.92 -5.64
CA ARG A 224 16.07 9.75 -6.48
C ARG A 224 14.69 9.11 -6.50
N ILE A 225 13.75 9.70 -5.76
CA ILE A 225 12.42 9.13 -5.56
C ILE A 225 11.35 10.05 -6.16
N GLY A 226 10.51 9.48 -7.03
CA GLY A 226 9.44 10.20 -7.72
C GLY A 226 9.90 10.89 -9.02
N GLY A 227 9.15 11.92 -9.43
CA GLY A 227 9.43 12.73 -10.61
C GLY A 227 10.51 13.78 -10.39
N GLU A 228 10.98 14.38 -11.48
CA GLU A 228 12.02 15.42 -11.51
C GLU A 228 13.37 15.03 -10.86
N ASN A 229 13.63 13.72 -10.63
CA ASN A 229 14.89 13.23 -10.04
C ASN A 229 15.25 13.87 -8.69
N ARG A 230 14.25 14.21 -7.88
CA ARG A 230 14.49 14.91 -6.61
C ARG A 230 15.19 14.00 -5.59
N PRO A 231 16.21 14.51 -4.87
CA PRO A 231 16.94 13.73 -3.91
C PRO A 231 16.16 13.53 -2.61
N TRP A 232 16.24 12.33 -2.08
CA TRP A 232 15.74 11.91 -0.78
C TRP A 232 16.90 11.33 0.02
N SER A 233 17.05 11.72 1.28
CA SER A 233 17.99 11.05 2.18
C SER A 233 17.44 9.68 2.57
N VAL A 234 18.31 8.69 2.60
CA VAL A 234 18.02 7.33 3.04
C VAL A 234 18.78 7.08 4.34
N ARG A 235 18.06 6.66 5.38
CA ARG A 235 18.66 6.31 6.67
C ARG A 235 18.20 4.92 7.09
N GLN A 236 19.14 4.01 7.24
CA GLN A 236 18.88 2.67 7.74
C GLN A 236 18.80 2.66 9.27
N GLN A 237 17.82 1.94 9.81
CA GLN A 237 17.66 1.68 11.23
C GLN A 237 17.35 0.19 11.47
N PRO A 238 17.91 -0.42 12.53
CA PRO A 238 17.56 -1.78 12.92
C PRO A 238 16.18 -1.75 13.60
N GLU A 239 15.14 -2.06 12.83
CA GLU A 239 13.78 -2.15 13.34
C GLU A 239 13.00 -3.18 12.52
N MET A 240 12.27 -4.03 13.24
CA MET A 240 11.39 -5.02 12.62
C MET A 240 9.96 -4.56 12.78
N LEU A 241 9.22 -4.52 11.67
CA LEU A 241 7.78 -4.28 11.70
C LEU A 241 7.11 -5.44 12.44
N ARG A 242 6.55 -5.16 13.61
CA ARG A 242 5.71 -6.09 14.37
C ARG A 242 4.36 -5.45 14.56
N ILE A 243 3.35 -6.00 13.91
CA ILE A 243 1.99 -5.46 13.97
C ILE A 243 1.29 -5.98 15.22
N TRP A 244 1.35 -7.29 15.45
CA TRP A 244 0.81 -7.90 16.67
C TRP A 244 1.94 -8.16 17.66
N ASN A 245 1.69 -7.83 18.93
CA ASN A 245 2.51 -8.35 20.02
C ASN A 245 2.14 -9.82 20.32
N PRO A 246 2.96 -10.56 21.08
CA PRO A 246 2.70 -11.98 21.36
C PRO A 246 1.33 -12.27 21.99
N ASP A 247 0.84 -11.40 22.87
CA ASP A 247 -0.44 -11.59 23.56
C ASP A 247 -1.63 -11.32 22.61
N GLU A 248 -1.54 -10.27 21.80
CA GLU A 248 -2.50 -9.95 20.74
C GLU A 248 -2.58 -11.09 19.71
N LYS A 249 -1.43 -11.62 19.30
CA LYS A 249 -1.35 -12.74 18.36
C LYS A 249 -2.03 -13.98 18.92
N LYS A 250 -1.71 -14.34 20.16
CA LYS A 250 -2.36 -15.47 20.85
C LYS A 250 -3.88 -15.29 20.96
N ARG A 251 -4.35 -14.07 21.26
CA ARG A 251 -5.79 -13.76 21.28
C ARG A 251 -6.43 -13.93 19.90
N ILE A 252 -5.77 -13.48 18.84
CA ILE A 252 -6.24 -13.65 17.46
C ILE A 252 -6.32 -15.14 17.10
N GLU A 253 -5.27 -15.91 17.39
CA GLU A 253 -5.22 -17.35 17.15
C GLU A 253 -6.39 -18.06 17.83
N GLN A 254 -6.58 -17.84 19.14
CA GLN A 254 -7.68 -18.42 19.91
C GLN A 254 -9.06 -18.03 19.37
N ASP A 255 -9.24 -16.76 18.96
CA ASP A 255 -10.51 -16.32 18.37
C ASP A 255 -10.74 -16.99 17.00
N ILE A 256 -9.71 -17.16 16.16
CA ILE A 256 -9.81 -17.85 14.87
C ILE A 256 -10.08 -19.35 15.07
N GLU A 257 -9.43 -20.02 16.02
CA GLU A 257 -9.69 -21.44 16.33
C GLU A 257 -11.16 -21.66 16.73
N ARG A 258 -11.70 -20.74 17.53
CA ARG A 258 -13.10 -20.81 18.00
C ARG A 258 -14.10 -20.50 16.90
N THR A 259 -13.90 -19.43 16.13
CA THR A 259 -14.92 -18.94 15.17
C THR A 259 -14.74 -19.51 13.77
N ARG A 260 -13.53 -19.98 13.44
CA ARG A 260 -13.12 -20.35 12.07
C ARG A 260 -13.21 -19.21 11.07
N LEU A 261 -13.24 -17.97 11.56
CA LEU A 261 -13.38 -16.77 10.74
C LEU A 261 -12.17 -15.85 10.95
N ALA A 262 -11.62 -15.39 9.84
CA ALA A 262 -10.57 -14.38 9.83
C ALA A 262 -10.92 -13.27 8.84
N LYS A 263 -10.30 -12.11 9.02
CA LYS A 263 -10.31 -11.06 8.01
C LYS A 263 -8.88 -10.65 7.67
N ILE A 264 -8.65 -10.45 6.38
CA ILE A 264 -7.39 -10.05 5.76
C ILE A 264 -7.51 -8.57 5.43
N ILE A 265 -6.61 -7.73 5.95
CA ILE A 265 -6.59 -6.30 5.69
C ILE A 265 -5.35 -5.94 4.88
N PHE A 266 -5.56 -5.39 3.69
CA PHE A 266 -4.49 -4.95 2.80
C PHE A 266 -3.91 -3.63 3.28
N LEU A 267 -2.62 -3.62 3.65
CA LEU A 267 -1.91 -2.40 4.01
C LEU A 267 -1.23 -1.74 2.81
N SER A 268 -1.06 -2.49 1.72
CA SER A 268 -0.57 -2.03 0.41
C SER A 268 -1.55 -2.44 -0.70
N PRO A 269 -1.54 -1.77 -1.87
CA PRO A 269 -2.36 -2.20 -3.00
C PRO A 269 -1.97 -3.61 -3.48
N ALA A 270 -2.91 -4.37 -4.03
CA ALA A 270 -2.66 -5.69 -4.61
C ALA A 270 -3.02 -5.73 -6.10
N ILE A 271 -2.28 -6.51 -6.89
CA ILE A 271 -2.55 -6.74 -8.31
C ILE A 271 -3.11 -8.15 -8.44
N PHE A 272 -4.40 -8.24 -8.74
CA PHE A 272 -5.08 -9.51 -8.97
C PHE A 272 -5.39 -9.71 -10.46
N ALA A 273 -5.22 -10.93 -10.94
CA ALA A 273 -5.39 -11.30 -12.35
C ALA A 273 -6.86 -11.22 -12.80
N ASN A 274 -7.80 -11.52 -11.90
CA ASN A 274 -9.24 -11.55 -12.18
C ASN A 274 -9.97 -10.33 -11.60
N GLY A 275 -9.39 -9.14 -11.78
CA GLY A 275 -9.97 -7.87 -11.32
C GLY A 275 -9.83 -7.69 -9.80
N SER A 276 -10.87 -8.05 -9.05
CA SER A 276 -10.88 -7.98 -7.57
C SER A 276 -10.69 -9.35 -6.90
N ARG A 277 -10.29 -10.37 -7.68
CA ARG A 277 -10.11 -11.75 -7.24
C ARG A 277 -8.75 -12.31 -7.74
N PRO A 278 -7.98 -12.99 -6.88
CA PRO A 278 -6.70 -13.57 -7.27
C PRO A 278 -6.84 -14.72 -8.28
N ILE A 279 -5.74 -15.11 -8.91
CA ILE A 279 -5.71 -16.19 -9.90
C ILE A 279 -5.94 -17.56 -9.26
N ALA A 280 -5.51 -17.74 -8.00
CA ALA A 280 -5.59 -18.98 -7.25
C ALA A 280 -6.97 -19.22 -6.60
N MET A 281 -8.05 -18.73 -7.24
CA MET A 281 -9.42 -18.97 -6.80
C MET A 281 -10.12 -20.04 -7.65
N ASP A 282 -10.84 -20.93 -6.95
CA ASP A 282 -11.72 -21.94 -7.53
C ASP A 282 -13.11 -21.82 -6.86
N GLY A 283 -14.04 -21.17 -7.56
CA GLY A 283 -15.28 -20.69 -6.95
C GLY A 283 -14.98 -19.71 -5.82
N ASP A 284 -15.46 -20.01 -4.61
CA ASP A 284 -15.19 -19.21 -3.41
C ASP A 284 -13.95 -19.71 -2.63
N ARG A 285 -13.31 -20.81 -3.05
CA ARG A 285 -12.08 -21.29 -2.41
C ARG A 285 -10.89 -20.49 -2.91
N TRP A 286 -10.04 -20.05 -2.00
CA TRP A 286 -8.82 -19.32 -2.29
C TRP A 286 -7.62 -20.03 -1.65
N THR A 287 -6.67 -20.45 -2.49
CA THR A 287 -5.39 -21.02 -2.06
C THR A 287 -4.36 -19.90 -1.87
N TRP A 288 -3.79 -19.83 -0.67
CA TRP A 288 -2.77 -18.84 -0.31
C TRP A 288 -1.36 -19.26 -0.74
N PRO A 289 -0.42 -18.32 -0.87
CA PRO A 289 0.96 -18.62 -1.27
C PRO A 289 1.69 -19.62 -0.35
N ASN A 290 1.30 -19.69 0.93
CA ASN A 290 1.88 -20.60 1.90
C ASN A 290 1.13 -21.95 2.01
N GLY A 291 0.16 -22.21 1.14
CA GLY A 291 -0.56 -23.48 1.04
C GLY A 291 -1.93 -23.53 1.75
N ALA A 292 -2.28 -22.53 2.58
CA ALA A 292 -3.60 -22.50 3.22
C ALA A 292 -4.73 -22.46 2.17
N VAL A 293 -5.82 -23.18 2.40
CA VAL A 293 -7.04 -23.08 1.59
C VAL A 293 -8.16 -22.55 2.45
N VAL A 294 -8.73 -21.42 2.06
CA VAL A 294 -9.82 -20.76 2.80
C VAL A 294 -11.02 -20.48 1.89
N THR A 295 -12.20 -20.34 2.47
CA THR A 295 -13.41 -19.94 1.74
C THR A 295 -13.60 -18.42 1.85
N TRP A 296 -13.63 -17.72 0.73
CA TRP A 296 -13.96 -16.30 0.64
C TRP A 296 -15.44 -16.07 0.93
N LEU A 297 -15.76 -15.25 1.94
CA LEU A 297 -17.16 -14.99 2.33
C LEU A 297 -17.67 -13.66 1.79
N ALA A 298 -16.98 -12.58 2.12
CA ALA A 298 -17.35 -11.22 1.78
C ALA A 298 -16.09 -10.36 1.66
N ALA A 299 -16.19 -9.22 0.98
CA ALA A 299 -15.11 -8.26 0.91
C ALA A 299 -15.62 -6.83 0.90
N SER A 300 -14.87 -5.92 1.53
CA SER A 300 -15.00 -4.49 1.33
C SER A 300 -13.80 -4.00 0.53
N ILE A 301 -14.03 -3.72 -0.75
CA ILE A 301 -12.98 -3.30 -1.70
C ILE A 301 -13.30 -1.88 -2.15
N GLY A 302 -12.29 -1.01 -2.06
CA GLY A 302 -12.42 0.39 -2.46
C GLY A 302 -12.52 0.57 -3.97
N ARG A 303 -12.50 1.83 -4.41
CA ARG A 303 -12.39 2.16 -5.82
C ARG A 303 -11.02 1.71 -6.32
N PRO A 304 -10.95 1.03 -7.47
CA PRO A 304 -9.71 0.45 -7.92
C PRO A 304 -8.67 1.53 -8.23
N GLU A 305 -7.43 1.28 -7.83
CA GLU A 305 -6.29 2.10 -8.21
C GLU A 305 -5.71 1.57 -9.52
N LEU A 306 -5.02 2.44 -10.27
CA LEU A 306 -4.40 2.04 -11.53
C LEU A 306 -2.92 1.73 -11.30
N TYR A 307 -2.46 0.53 -11.63
CA TYR A 307 -1.04 0.21 -11.76
C TYR A 307 -0.44 0.88 -12.99
N GLY A 308 0.85 1.22 -12.91
CA GLY A 308 1.62 1.74 -14.02
C GLY A 308 3.01 2.16 -13.55
N GLY A 309 3.68 2.98 -14.35
CA GLY A 309 5.02 3.47 -14.08
C GLY A 309 5.83 3.55 -15.37
N TRP A 310 7.13 3.76 -15.24
CA TRP A 310 8.05 3.83 -16.37
C TRP A 310 9.09 2.72 -16.26
N ASP A 311 9.31 2.01 -17.36
CA ASP A 311 10.39 1.05 -17.50
C ASP A 311 11.64 1.81 -17.98
N ILE A 312 12.61 2.00 -17.08
CA ILE A 312 13.83 2.76 -17.35
C ILE A 312 14.77 2.03 -18.32
N VAL A 313 14.70 0.70 -18.39
CA VAL A 313 15.54 -0.11 -19.29
C VAL A 313 14.99 -0.04 -20.70
N ARG A 314 13.67 -0.24 -20.85
CA ARG A 314 13.01 -0.26 -22.16
C ARG A 314 12.50 1.10 -22.62
N HIS A 315 12.73 2.15 -21.84
CA HIS A 315 12.28 3.53 -22.09
C HIS A 315 10.80 3.63 -22.52
N ARG A 316 9.91 2.94 -21.80
CA ARG A 316 8.48 2.93 -22.13
C ARG A 316 7.58 2.85 -20.89
N PRO A 317 6.30 3.24 -20.97
CA PRO A 317 5.35 3.01 -19.89
C PRO A 317 5.18 1.51 -19.57
N LYS A 318 5.03 1.18 -18.28
CA LYS A 318 4.62 -0.17 -17.85
C LYS A 318 3.15 -0.42 -18.23
N PRO A 319 2.74 -1.68 -18.48
CA PRO A 319 1.33 -2.02 -18.74
C PRO A 319 0.40 -1.53 -17.63
N ARG A 320 -0.79 -1.06 -18.00
CA ARG A 320 -1.82 -0.64 -17.04
C ARG A 320 -2.58 -1.85 -16.53
N LYS A 321 -2.81 -1.90 -15.22
CA LYS A 321 -3.62 -2.94 -14.54
C LYS A 321 -4.45 -2.30 -13.45
N TRP A 322 -5.57 -2.89 -13.10
CA TRP A 322 -6.32 -2.46 -11.92
C TRP A 322 -5.69 -3.08 -10.67
N MET A 323 -5.70 -2.32 -9.58
CA MET A 323 -5.22 -2.74 -8.28
C MET A 323 -6.36 -2.65 -7.27
N VAL A 324 -6.42 -3.65 -6.41
CA VAL A 324 -7.18 -3.56 -5.17
C VAL A 324 -6.47 -2.54 -4.28
N PRO A 325 -7.12 -1.44 -3.86
CA PRO A 325 -6.51 -0.40 -3.05
C PRO A 325 -6.14 -0.88 -1.64
N ALA A 326 -5.12 -0.25 -1.05
CA ALA A 326 -4.80 -0.39 0.36
C ALA A 326 -6.00 0.04 1.23
N GLY A 327 -6.25 -0.65 2.35
CA GLY A 327 -7.45 -0.56 3.17
C GLY A 327 -8.52 -1.60 2.81
N SER A 328 -8.41 -2.29 1.67
CA SER A 328 -9.37 -3.35 1.33
C SER A 328 -9.36 -4.49 2.36
N VAL A 329 -10.53 -5.08 2.61
CA VAL A 329 -10.72 -6.14 3.60
C VAL A 329 -11.43 -7.33 2.98
N ILE A 330 -10.93 -8.54 3.22
CA ILE A 330 -11.55 -9.80 2.80
C ILE A 330 -11.84 -10.64 4.03
N TYR A 331 -13.08 -11.12 4.17
CA TYR A 331 -13.47 -12.06 5.20
C TYR A 331 -13.41 -13.48 4.64
N VAL A 332 -12.80 -14.38 5.41
CA VAL A 332 -12.59 -15.77 5.03
C VAL A 332 -13.01 -16.74 6.13
N LYS A 333 -13.37 -17.95 5.74
CA LYS A 333 -13.62 -19.08 6.63
C LYS A 333 -12.55 -20.14 6.46
N ILE A 334 -12.07 -20.69 7.57
CA ILE A 334 -11.09 -21.76 7.62
C ILE A 334 -11.85 -23.07 7.88
N GLU A 335 -12.00 -23.92 6.85
CA GLU A 335 -12.81 -25.15 6.96
C GLU A 335 -12.04 -26.32 7.60
N ARG A 336 -10.72 -26.39 7.41
CA ARG A 336 -9.89 -27.52 7.87
C ARG A 336 -8.91 -27.09 8.96
N ASP A 337 -8.69 -27.97 9.93
CA ASP A 337 -7.72 -27.74 11.01
C ASP A 337 -6.28 -27.61 10.47
N ASP A 338 -5.96 -28.37 9.43
CA ASP A 338 -4.63 -28.36 8.79
C ASP A 338 -4.26 -27.00 8.17
N ASP A 339 -5.24 -26.13 7.88
CA ASP A 339 -4.99 -24.79 7.36
C ASP A 339 -4.65 -23.78 8.47
N LEU A 340 -4.99 -24.05 9.74
CA LEU A 340 -4.79 -23.10 10.85
C LEU A 340 -3.31 -22.71 11.04
N PRO A 341 -2.32 -23.63 11.05
CA PRO A 341 -0.92 -23.25 11.19
C PRO A 341 -0.44 -22.31 10.07
N HIS A 342 -0.91 -22.54 8.84
CA HIS A 342 -0.61 -21.68 7.71
C HIS A 342 -1.26 -20.29 7.89
N VAL A 343 -2.49 -20.22 8.40
CA VAL A 343 -3.15 -18.95 8.72
C VAL A 343 -2.41 -18.19 9.82
N PHE A 344 -1.97 -18.88 10.87
CA PHE A 344 -1.24 -18.27 12.00
C PHE A 344 0.15 -17.75 11.58
N SER A 345 0.81 -18.43 10.64
CA SER A 345 2.07 -17.97 10.07
C SER A 345 1.96 -16.63 9.31
N ALA A 346 0.76 -16.27 8.86
CA ALA A 346 0.50 -15.08 8.06
C ALA A 346 -0.07 -13.88 8.84
N LEU A 347 -0.28 -14.00 10.17
CA LEU A 347 -0.92 -12.95 10.98
C LEU A 347 -0.20 -11.60 10.91
N ASP A 348 1.13 -11.61 10.99
CA ASP A 348 1.97 -10.42 11.05
C ASP A 348 2.28 -9.79 9.68
N GLY A 349 1.87 -10.44 8.58
CA GLY A 349 2.13 -9.91 7.25
C GLY A 349 2.45 -10.98 6.21
N VAL A 350 1.68 -11.01 5.13
CA VAL A 350 1.97 -11.81 3.93
C VAL A 350 1.55 -11.02 2.69
N HIS A 351 2.17 -11.33 1.56
CA HIS A 351 1.82 -10.72 0.27
C HIS A 351 0.74 -11.54 -0.43
N PHE A 352 -0.49 -11.04 -0.43
CA PHE A 352 -1.61 -11.57 -1.21
C PHE A 352 -1.74 -10.80 -2.52
N THR A 353 -0.92 -11.11 -3.52
CA THR A 353 -0.98 -10.51 -4.86
C THR A 353 -0.53 -11.53 -5.89
N ASP A 354 -1.09 -11.47 -7.10
CA ASP A 354 -0.65 -12.35 -8.19
C ASP A 354 0.64 -11.82 -8.83
N GLU A 355 0.92 -10.52 -8.68
CA GLU A 355 2.11 -9.87 -9.25
C GLU A 355 2.73 -8.85 -8.28
N GLY A 356 4.06 -8.76 -8.30
CA GLY A 356 4.82 -7.68 -7.65
C GLY A 356 4.93 -7.79 -6.13
N ALA A 357 4.84 -9.00 -5.57
CA ALA A 357 5.04 -9.23 -4.14
C ALA A 357 6.40 -8.71 -3.66
N GLU A 358 7.46 -8.92 -4.46
CA GLU A 358 8.81 -8.43 -4.20
C GLU A 358 8.93 -6.89 -4.27
N GLU A 359 8.02 -6.25 -5.00
CA GLU A 359 7.93 -4.79 -5.09
C GLU A 359 7.11 -4.19 -3.94
N GLY A 360 6.56 -5.00 -3.04
CA GLY A 360 5.78 -4.57 -1.89
C GLY A 360 4.27 -4.51 -2.12
N PHE A 361 3.75 -5.05 -3.23
CA PHE A 361 2.31 -5.17 -3.44
C PHE A 361 1.70 -6.32 -2.63
N GLY A 362 0.43 -6.20 -2.30
CA GLY A 362 -0.35 -7.24 -1.63
C GLY A 362 -0.02 -7.46 -0.17
N PHE A 363 0.89 -6.69 0.43
CA PHE A 363 1.17 -6.78 1.85
C PHE A 363 -0.11 -6.55 2.66
N ALA A 364 -0.48 -7.56 3.43
CA ALA A 364 -1.71 -7.63 4.19
C ALA A 364 -1.49 -8.35 5.51
N VAL A 365 -2.29 -8.00 6.50
CA VAL A 365 -2.30 -8.64 7.82
C VAL A 365 -3.62 -9.32 8.10
N ILE A 366 -3.60 -10.27 9.02
CA ILE A 366 -4.77 -11.07 9.37
C ILE A 366 -5.13 -10.82 10.83
N THR A 367 -6.43 -10.73 11.08
CA THR A 367 -7.00 -10.73 12.43
C THR A 367 -8.25 -11.62 12.47
N SER A 368 -8.74 -11.91 13.67
CA SER A 368 -9.94 -12.71 13.85
C SER A 368 -11.20 -11.97 13.36
N ALA A 369 -12.19 -12.71 12.91
CA ALA A 369 -13.52 -12.20 12.60
C ALA A 369 -14.60 -12.98 13.39
N LYS A 370 -15.78 -12.38 13.49
CA LYS A 370 -16.95 -12.98 14.17
C LYS A 370 -18.18 -12.78 13.30
N GLU A 371 -19.01 -13.82 13.20
CA GLU A 371 -20.37 -13.68 12.67
C GLU A 371 -21.18 -12.82 13.64
N SER A 372 -22.05 -11.98 13.11
CA SER A 372 -23.02 -11.20 13.87
C SER A 372 -24.43 -11.51 13.38
N GLU A 373 -25.40 -11.41 14.28
CA GLU A 373 -26.80 -11.34 13.89
C GLU A 373 -27.14 -9.89 13.50
N GLU A 374 -27.96 -9.73 12.45
CA GLU A 374 -28.42 -8.42 12.03
C GLU A 374 -29.55 -7.98 12.99
N GLU A 375 -29.21 -7.11 13.95
CA GLU A 375 -30.17 -6.40 14.78
C GLU A 375 -30.66 -5.16 14.01
N LEU A 376 -31.70 -5.28 13.19
CA LEU A 376 -32.34 -4.13 12.55
C LEU A 376 -33.87 -4.22 12.58
#